data_AF-A0A6P9EXJ2-F1
#
_entry.id   AF-A0A6P9EXJ2-F1
#
_cell.length_a   1.000
_cell.length_b   1.000
_cell.length_c   1.000
_cell.angle_alpha   90.00
_cell.angle_beta   90.00
_cell.angle_gamma   90.00
#
_symmetry.space_group_name_H-M   'P 1'
#
loop_
_entity.id
_entity.type
_entity.pdbx_description
1 polymer ?
#
loop_
_entity_poly.entity_id
_entity_poly.type
_entity_poly.pdbx_seq_one_letter_code
_entity_poly.pdbx_strand_id
1 'polypeptide(L)'
;MYSGHVNEPTIILEAVASYDLWIWHAFFGLPGSHNDINVLDRSSVFATLAEGHAPPCNYTINGHEYTMGYYLADGIYPSWTTLVKTIPAPHGKKKKHFAACQESARKDVERAFGVLQARFAIVRGPARYFQPRVLKDIMYTCIILHNMIVEDERHQYLGD
;
A
#
# COMPACT_ATOMS: atom_id res chain seq x y z
N MET A 1 -17.62 5.51 -17.46
CA MET A 1 -16.39 6.05 -18.08
C MET A 1 -15.63 6.72 -16.95
N TYR A 2 -14.46 6.20 -16.58
CA TYR A 2 -13.70 6.69 -15.44
C TYR A 2 -12.85 7.87 -15.91
N SER A 3 -12.96 9.04 -15.29
CA SER A 3 -12.16 10.22 -15.66
C SER A 3 -11.41 10.70 -14.43
N GLY A 4 -10.07 10.76 -14.49
CA GLY A 4 -9.22 11.34 -13.46
C GLY A 4 -9.07 12.86 -13.59
N HIS A 5 -8.18 13.44 -12.78
CA HIS A 5 -7.96 14.89 -12.66
C HIS A 5 -7.38 15.56 -13.94
N VAL A 6 -6.95 14.76 -14.93
CA VAL A 6 -6.34 15.23 -16.20
C VAL A 6 -7.08 14.66 -17.43
N ASN A 7 -8.39 14.37 -17.34
CA ASN A 7 -9.17 13.74 -18.42
C ASN A 7 -8.66 12.35 -18.89
N GLU A 8 -7.74 11.72 -18.16
CA GLU A 8 -7.32 10.34 -18.42
C GLU A 8 -8.02 9.36 -17.46
N PRO A 9 -8.50 8.20 -17.94
CA PRO A 9 -9.05 7.15 -17.09
C PRO A 9 -7.95 6.54 -16.22
N THR A 10 -7.89 6.94 -14.95
CA THR A 10 -7.00 6.31 -13.96
C THR A 10 -7.75 5.24 -13.18
N ILE A 11 -7.10 4.11 -12.88
CA ILE A 11 -7.62 3.05 -12.01
C ILE A 11 -6.66 2.86 -10.85
N ILE A 12 -7.18 2.77 -9.64
CA ILE A 12 -6.37 2.64 -8.43
C ILE A 12 -6.13 1.16 -8.11
N LEU A 13 -4.89 0.87 -7.70
CA LEU A 13 -4.47 -0.36 -7.05
C LEU A 13 -4.09 -0.05 -5.60
N GLU A 14 -4.86 -0.56 -4.66
CA GLU A 14 -4.50 -0.64 -3.25
C GLU A 14 -3.72 -1.93 -3.03
N ALA A 15 -2.61 -1.90 -2.29
CA ALA A 15 -1.87 -3.10 -1.93
C ALA A 15 -1.24 -3.01 -0.54
N VAL A 16 -1.09 -4.18 0.10
CA VAL A 16 -0.29 -4.35 1.33
C VAL A 16 0.96 -5.13 0.94
N ALA A 17 2.13 -4.55 1.17
CA ALA A 17 3.41 -5.16 0.83
C ALA A 17 4.37 -5.14 2.02
N SER A 18 5.24 -6.15 2.12
CA SER A 18 6.33 -6.20 3.10
C SER A 18 7.66 -5.73 2.51
N TYR A 19 8.64 -5.51 3.40
CA TYR A 19 9.96 -5.01 3.02
C TYR A 19 10.70 -5.92 2.03
N ASP A 20 10.42 -7.21 2.04
CA ASP A 20 10.98 -8.21 1.12
C ASP A 20 10.24 -8.28 -0.23
N LEU A 21 9.50 -7.22 -0.60
CA LEU A 21 8.75 -7.09 -1.86
C LEU A 21 7.50 -7.98 -1.97
N TRP A 22 7.20 -8.80 -0.97
CA TRP A 22 6.02 -9.67 -1.00
C TRP A 22 4.73 -8.85 -0.88
N ILE A 23 3.76 -9.12 -1.75
CA ILE A 23 2.45 -8.46 -1.74
C ILE A 23 1.43 -9.39 -1.08
N TRP A 24 0.93 -9.02 0.09
CA TRP A 24 -0.03 -9.79 0.88
C TRP A 24 -1.48 -9.59 0.43
N HIS A 25 -1.79 -8.38 -0.04
CA HIS A 25 -3.14 -8.00 -0.42
C HIS A 25 -3.10 -7.05 -1.60
N ALA A 26 -4.11 -7.14 -2.46
CA ALA A 26 -4.31 -6.22 -3.56
C ALA A 26 -5.79 -6.03 -3.90
N PHE A 27 -6.22 -4.79 -4.01
CA PHE A 27 -7.56 -4.40 -4.44
C PHE A 27 -7.47 -3.46 -5.64
N PHE A 28 -8.10 -3.86 -6.76
CA PHE A 28 -8.01 -3.15 -8.04
C PHE A 28 -9.39 -2.79 -8.55
N GLY A 29 -9.55 -1.54 -9.02
CA GLY A 29 -10.74 -1.14 -9.78
C GLY A 29 -11.45 0.14 -9.33
N LEU A 30 -10.83 0.98 -8.50
CA LEU A 30 -11.46 2.27 -8.14
C LEU A 30 -11.22 3.32 -9.25
N PRO A 31 -12.24 4.09 -9.65
CA PRO A 31 -12.07 5.24 -10.54
C PRO A 31 -11.09 6.26 -9.95
N GLY A 32 -10.07 6.69 -10.68
CA GLY A 32 -9.09 7.65 -10.16
C GLY A 32 -9.49 9.12 -10.19
N SER A 33 -10.77 9.47 -10.41
CA SER A 33 -11.32 10.79 -9.97
C SER A 33 -11.47 10.88 -8.46
N HIS A 34 -11.24 9.78 -7.76
CA HIS A 34 -11.45 9.64 -6.33
C HIS A 34 -10.07 9.70 -5.66
N ASN A 35 -9.83 10.79 -4.93
CA ASN A 35 -8.64 11.01 -4.10
C ASN A 35 -8.33 9.79 -3.20
N ASP A 36 -7.12 9.71 -2.64
CA ASP A 36 -6.72 8.66 -1.68
C ASP A 36 -7.72 8.48 -0.53
N ILE A 37 -8.48 9.53 -0.15
CA ILE A 37 -9.54 9.46 0.86
C ILE A 37 -10.75 8.61 0.44
N ASN A 38 -11.11 8.59 -0.85
CA ASN A 38 -12.23 7.80 -1.36
C ASN A 38 -11.83 6.33 -1.60
N VAL A 39 -10.53 6.03 -1.62
CA VAL A 39 -10.01 4.67 -1.59
C VAL A 39 -10.29 4.05 -0.22
N LEU A 40 -10.11 4.82 0.86
CA LEU A 40 -10.42 4.36 2.23
C LEU A 40 -11.89 3.92 2.37
N ASP A 41 -12.83 4.73 1.88
CA ASP A 41 -14.27 4.43 1.98
C ASP A 41 -14.70 3.19 1.18
N ARG A 42 -13.88 2.70 0.25
CA ARG A 42 -14.19 1.55 -0.61
C ARG A 42 -13.25 0.37 -0.42
N SER A 43 -12.22 0.53 0.40
CA SER A 43 -11.28 -0.52 0.76
C SER A 43 -11.94 -1.47 1.76
N SER A 44 -12.00 -2.74 1.40
CA SER A 44 -12.41 -3.77 2.36
C SER A 44 -11.47 -3.85 3.56
N VAL A 45 -10.18 -3.50 3.40
CA VAL A 45 -9.21 -3.51 4.50
C VAL A 45 -9.57 -2.43 5.51
N PHE A 46 -9.83 -1.21 5.04
CA PHE A 46 -10.20 -0.10 5.92
C PHE A 46 -11.63 -0.24 6.48
N ALA A 47 -12.58 -0.79 5.72
CA ALA A 47 -13.92 -1.09 6.23
C ALA A 47 -13.87 -2.11 7.39
N THR A 48 -13.12 -3.20 7.22
CA THR A 48 -12.95 -4.24 8.25
C THR A 48 -12.31 -3.64 9.52
N LEU A 49 -11.30 -2.76 9.37
CA LEU A 49 -10.69 -2.03 10.48
C LEU A 49 -11.64 -1.05 11.16
N ALA A 50 -12.44 -0.31 10.41
CA ALA A 50 -13.43 0.64 10.95
C ALA A 50 -14.51 -0.08 11.76
N GLU A 51 -14.83 -1.32 11.38
CA GLU A 51 -15.73 -2.23 12.11
C GLU A 51 -15.04 -2.92 13.31
N GLY A 52 -13.78 -2.60 13.60
CA GLY A 52 -13.01 -3.18 14.71
C GLY A 52 -12.45 -4.58 14.45
N HIS A 53 -12.52 -5.05 13.21
CA HIS A 53 -11.97 -6.34 12.79
C HIS A 53 -10.56 -6.10 12.23
N ALA A 54 -9.55 -6.47 13.02
CA ALA A 54 -8.15 -6.40 12.62
C ALA A 54 -7.44 -7.71 12.99
N PRO A 55 -6.37 -8.10 12.31
CA PRO A 55 -5.49 -9.15 12.81
C PRO A 55 -5.07 -8.82 14.26
N PRO A 56 -5.17 -9.78 15.20
CA PRO A 56 -4.81 -9.53 16.59
C PRO A 56 -3.34 -9.13 16.68
N CYS A 57 -3.08 -7.97 17.27
CA CYS A 57 -1.74 -7.43 17.42
C CYS A 57 -1.57 -6.88 18.82
N ASN A 58 -0.77 -7.59 19.63
CA ASN A 58 -0.51 -7.18 21.02
C ASN A 58 0.85 -6.50 21.10
N TYR A 59 0.86 -5.22 21.46
CA TYR A 59 2.09 -4.45 21.68
C TYR A 59 1.90 -3.39 22.76
N THR A 60 3.00 -2.93 23.35
CA THR A 60 2.98 -1.92 24.41
C THR A 60 3.76 -0.68 23.99
N ILE A 61 3.12 0.50 24.08
CA ILE A 61 3.80 1.79 23.88
C ILE A 61 3.66 2.61 25.17
N ASN A 62 4.78 3.03 25.74
CA ASN A 62 4.82 3.83 26.97
C ASN A 62 3.99 3.24 28.13
N GLY A 63 3.97 1.92 28.29
CA GLY A 63 3.21 1.22 29.32
C GLY A 63 1.71 1.05 29.03
N HIS A 64 1.24 1.49 27.87
CA HIS A 64 -0.13 1.25 27.41
C HIS A 64 -0.16 0.05 26.46
N GLU A 65 -1.02 -0.92 26.74
CA GLU A 65 -1.23 -2.09 25.89
C GLU A 65 -2.21 -1.76 24.75
N TYR A 66 -1.88 -2.25 23.57
CA TYR A 66 -2.70 -2.15 22.37
C TYR A 66 -2.93 -3.55 21.85
N THR A 67 -4.17 -3.84 21.48
CA THR A 67 -4.61 -5.13 20.91
C THR A 67 -4.96 -5.03 19.43
N MET A 68 -4.83 -3.84 18.85
CA MET A 68 -5.13 -3.52 17.46
C MET A 68 -3.94 -2.79 16.84
N GLY A 69 -3.50 -3.25 15.68
CA GLY A 69 -2.42 -2.61 14.91
C GLY A 69 -2.81 -1.24 14.36
N TYR A 70 -1.80 -0.48 13.92
CA TYR A 70 -1.97 0.76 13.19
C TYR A 70 -1.27 0.68 11.83
N TYR A 71 -1.72 1.50 10.89
CA TYR A 71 -1.11 1.67 9.57
C TYR A 71 -0.34 2.98 9.51
N LEU A 72 0.81 2.95 8.85
CA LEU A 72 1.55 4.16 8.53
C LEU A 72 0.88 4.85 7.35
N ALA A 73 0.58 6.13 7.49
CA ALA A 73 -0.12 6.92 6.47
C ALA A 73 0.62 8.23 6.16
N ASP A 74 0.34 8.79 4.98
CA ASP A 74 0.83 10.11 4.60
C ASP A 74 -0.04 11.24 5.18
N GLY A 75 0.44 12.47 5.13
CA GLY A 75 -0.21 13.68 5.65
C GLY A 75 -1.61 13.95 5.08
N ILE A 76 -1.92 13.40 3.90
CA ILE A 76 -3.20 13.56 3.21
C ILE A 76 -4.33 12.70 3.81
N TYR A 77 -3.99 11.71 4.63
CA TYR A 77 -4.96 10.81 5.23
C TYR A 77 -5.67 11.46 6.44
N PRO A 78 -6.94 11.12 6.69
CA PRO A 78 -7.68 11.62 7.85
C PRO A 78 -7.01 11.19 9.16
N SER A 79 -7.25 11.95 10.23
CA SER A 79 -6.69 11.68 11.56
C SER A 79 -7.48 10.59 12.28
N TRP A 80 -7.35 9.34 11.85
CA TRP A 80 -7.96 8.17 12.49
C TRP A 80 -7.02 7.54 13.53
N THR A 81 -7.59 6.90 14.55
CA THR A 81 -6.82 6.22 15.62
C THR A 81 -5.99 5.06 15.11
N THR A 82 -6.40 4.45 13.99
CA THR A 82 -5.70 3.36 13.31
C THR A 82 -4.64 3.85 12.31
N LEU A 83 -4.52 5.16 12.06
CA LEU A 83 -3.58 5.75 11.11
C LEU A 83 -2.54 6.60 11.82
N VAL A 84 -1.27 6.22 11.70
CA VAL A 84 -0.14 6.97 12.24
C VAL A 84 0.54 7.73 11.10
N LYS A 85 0.50 9.05 11.16
CA LYS A 85 1.05 9.93 10.12
C LYS A 85 2.47 10.41 10.45
N THR A 86 3.26 10.66 9.40
CA THR A 86 4.57 11.30 9.54
C THR A 86 4.41 12.66 10.23
N ILE A 87 5.33 12.98 11.13
CA ILE A 87 5.37 14.28 11.80
C ILE A 87 5.81 15.35 10.78
N PRO A 88 4.96 16.33 10.44
CA PRO A 88 5.36 17.41 9.54
C PRO A 88 6.41 18.29 10.23
N ALA A 89 7.46 18.66 9.49
CA ALA A 89 8.58 19.46 10.00
C ALA A 89 9.09 18.97 11.38
N PRO A 90 9.68 17.76 11.47
CA PRO A 90 10.05 17.18 12.75
C PRO A 90 11.18 17.97 13.44
N HIS A 91 10.87 18.53 14.61
CA HIS A 91 11.83 19.26 15.44
C HIS A 91 12.39 18.38 16.58
N GLY A 92 13.70 18.42 16.78
CA GLY A 92 14.41 17.62 17.78
C GLY A 92 14.74 16.19 17.33
N LYS A 93 15.74 15.57 17.98
CA LYS A 93 16.30 14.26 17.55
C LYS A 93 15.26 13.14 17.50
N LYS A 94 14.40 13.03 18.51
CA LYS A 94 13.38 11.96 18.60
C LYS A 94 12.36 12.03 17.45
N LYS A 95 11.79 13.21 17.18
CA LYS A 95 10.79 13.38 16.11
C LYS A 95 11.41 13.17 14.73
N LYS A 96 12.65 13.63 14.52
CA LYS A 96 13.39 13.39 13.27
C LYS A 96 13.63 11.91 13.03
N HIS A 97 14.03 11.17 14.07
CA HIS A 97 14.23 9.73 13.97
C HIS A 97 12.93 8.99 13.64
N PHE A 98 11.83 9.33 14.33
CA PHE A 98 10.51 8.76 14.06
C PHE A 98 10.07 8.98 12.61
N ALA A 99 10.13 10.22 12.12
CA ALA A 99 9.77 10.55 10.74
C ALA A 99 10.65 9.78 9.72
N ALA A 100 11.97 9.69 9.97
CA ALA A 100 12.89 8.95 9.10
C ALA A 100 12.57 7.46 9.01
N CYS A 101 12.26 6.81 10.15
CA CYS A 101 11.84 5.40 10.17
C CYS A 101 10.52 5.18 9.41
N GLN A 102 9.55 6.07 9.61
CA GLN A 102 8.27 6.00 8.91
C GLN A 102 8.43 6.18 7.38
N GLU A 103 9.23 7.18 6.96
CA GLU A 103 9.53 7.39 5.54
C GLU A 103 10.30 6.21 4.93
N SER A 104 11.18 5.55 5.70
CA SER A 104 11.87 4.34 5.25
C SER A 104 10.90 3.19 4.98
N ALA A 105 9.98 2.92 5.91
CA ALA A 105 8.96 1.89 5.73
C ALA A 105 8.06 2.19 4.52
N ARG A 106 7.74 3.46 4.27
CA ARG A 106 6.98 3.89 3.10
C ARG A 106 7.74 3.60 1.79
N LYS A 107 9.05 3.82 1.76
CA LYS A 107 9.91 3.51 0.60
C LYS A 107 9.94 2.02 0.28
N ASP A 108 9.74 1.14 1.26
CA ASP A 108 9.67 -0.30 1.01
C ASP A 108 8.44 -0.66 0.16
N VAL A 109 7.28 -0.02 0.43
CA VAL A 109 6.07 -0.18 -0.39
C VAL A 109 6.29 0.39 -1.80
N GLU A 110 6.84 1.61 -1.90
CA GLU A 110 7.19 2.21 -3.20
C GLU A 110 8.15 1.32 -4.00
N ARG A 111 9.13 0.70 -3.33
CA ARG A 111 10.06 -0.26 -3.93
C ARG A 111 9.33 -1.49 -4.47
N ALA A 112 8.39 -2.06 -3.72
CA ALA A 112 7.60 -3.20 -4.19
C ALA A 112 6.84 -2.88 -5.49
N PHE A 113 6.19 -1.72 -5.56
CA PHE A 113 5.54 -1.25 -6.79
C PHE A 113 6.53 -0.98 -7.94
N GLY A 114 7.66 -0.35 -7.64
CA GLY A 114 8.71 -0.10 -8.63
C GLY A 114 9.26 -1.39 -9.25
N VAL A 115 9.49 -2.43 -8.44
CA VAL A 115 9.93 -3.74 -8.92
C VAL A 115 8.83 -4.42 -9.73
N LEU A 116 7.57 -4.39 -9.27
CA LEU A 116 6.44 -4.95 -10.02
C LEU A 116 6.33 -4.32 -11.42
N GLN A 117 6.43 -2.99 -11.50
CA GLN A 117 6.42 -2.25 -12.77
C GLN A 117 7.62 -2.59 -13.64
N ALA A 118 8.82 -2.71 -13.05
CA ALA A 118 10.03 -3.07 -13.79
C ALA A 118 9.91 -4.47 -14.42
N ARG A 119 9.43 -5.45 -13.65
CA ARG A 119 9.23 -6.85 -14.09
C ARG A 119 8.18 -6.96 -15.19
N PHE A 120 7.05 -6.26 -15.04
CA PHE A 120 5.92 -6.40 -15.96
C PHE A 120 5.66 -5.09 -16.72
N ALA A 121 6.21 -4.98 -17.93
CA ALA A 121 6.01 -3.81 -18.78
C ALA A 121 4.52 -3.47 -19.05
N ILE A 122 3.65 -4.48 -19.02
CA ILE A 122 2.20 -4.32 -19.17
C ILE A 122 1.56 -3.47 -18.06
N VAL A 123 2.19 -3.39 -16.88
CA VAL A 123 1.74 -2.55 -15.75
C VAL A 123 2.11 -1.07 -15.96
N ARG A 124 3.17 -0.78 -16.73
CA ARG A 124 3.67 0.59 -16.98
C ARG A 124 2.90 1.33 -18.07
N GLY A 125 2.30 0.60 -19.00
CA GLY A 125 1.66 1.18 -20.18
C GLY A 125 0.24 1.68 -19.91
N PRO A 126 -0.22 2.75 -20.60
CA PRO A 126 -1.62 3.13 -20.58
C PRO A 126 -2.48 1.98 -21.10
N ALA A 127 -3.57 1.69 -20.39
CA ALA A 127 -4.54 0.65 -20.73
C ALA A 127 -5.39 1.06 -21.95
N ARG A 128 -4.80 1.10 -23.14
CA ARG A 128 -5.45 1.69 -24.34
C ARG A 128 -6.67 0.92 -24.83
N TYR A 129 -6.83 -0.37 -24.49
CA TYR A 129 -7.85 -1.24 -25.07
C TYR A 129 -8.46 -2.27 -24.11
N PHE A 130 -8.18 -2.18 -22.80
CA PHE A 130 -8.56 -3.23 -21.86
C PHE A 130 -9.78 -2.83 -21.03
N GLN A 131 -10.81 -3.68 -21.09
CA GLN A 131 -11.97 -3.57 -20.21
C GLN A 131 -11.51 -3.66 -18.74
N PRO A 132 -12.18 -2.99 -17.78
CA PRO A 132 -11.76 -2.98 -16.38
C PRO A 132 -11.57 -4.37 -15.76
N ARG A 133 -12.37 -5.36 -16.18
CA ARG A 133 -12.23 -6.77 -15.76
C ARG A 133 -10.91 -7.37 -16.23
N VAL A 134 -10.56 -7.16 -17.49
CA VAL A 134 -9.30 -7.65 -18.07
C VAL A 134 -8.09 -6.99 -17.40
N LEU A 135 -8.18 -5.69 -17.08
CA LEU A 135 -7.12 -5.00 -16.32
C LEU A 135 -6.94 -5.56 -14.92
N LYS A 136 -8.04 -5.89 -14.24
CA LYS A 136 -8.01 -6.54 -12.93
C LYS A 136 -7.34 -7.91 -13.02
N ASP A 137 -7.68 -8.71 -14.02
CA ASP A 137 -7.10 -10.04 -14.23
C ASP A 137 -5.61 -9.96 -14.55
N ILE A 138 -5.20 -9.02 -15.40
CA ILE A 138 -3.79 -8.74 -15.71
C ILE A 138 -3.04 -8.35 -14.43
N MET A 139 -3.58 -7.41 -13.65
CA MET A 139 -2.92 -6.93 -12.44
C MET A 139 -2.72 -8.05 -11.42
N TYR A 140 -3.77 -8.84 -11.15
CA TYR A 140 -3.66 -9.98 -10.24
C TYR A 140 -2.72 -11.05 -10.75
N THR A 141 -2.70 -11.31 -12.06
CA THR A 141 -1.71 -12.22 -12.67
C THR A 141 -0.29 -11.72 -12.42
N CYS A 142 -0.02 -10.42 -12.65
CA CYS A 142 1.29 -9.83 -12.39
C CYS A 142 1.71 -9.94 -10.92
N ILE A 143 0.77 -9.73 -9.98
CA ILE A 143 1.04 -9.83 -8.53
C ILE A 143 1.34 -11.27 -8.12
N ILE A 144 0.58 -12.25 -8.62
CA ILE A 144 0.83 -13.67 -8.34
C ILE A 144 2.21 -14.07 -8.87
N LEU A 145 2.50 -13.77 -10.13
CA LEU A 145 3.81 -14.07 -10.73
C LEU A 145 4.94 -13.33 -10.02
N HIS A 146 4.74 -12.08 -9.60
CA HIS A 146 5.70 -11.34 -8.80
C HIS A 146 6.03 -12.05 -7.49
N ASN A 147 5.01 -12.48 -6.73
CA ASN A 147 5.21 -13.19 -5.47
C ASN A 147 5.91 -14.53 -5.68
N MET A 148 5.57 -15.26 -6.74
CA MET A 148 6.27 -16.51 -7.10
C MET A 148 7.77 -16.26 -7.36
N ILE A 149 8.13 -15.17 -8.05
CA ILE A 149 9.53 -14.80 -8.27
C ILE A 149 10.20 -14.36 -6.96
N VAL A 150 9.51 -13.58 -6.12
CA VAL A 150 10.04 -13.19 -4.79
C VAL A 150 10.29 -14.42 -3.92
N GLU A 151 9.42 -15.43 -3.98
CA GLU A 151 9.60 -16.70 -3.27
C GLU A 151 10.86 -17.45 -3.73
N ASP A 152 11.01 -17.60 -5.04
CA ASP A 152 12.15 -18.29 -5.66
C ASP A 152 13.49 -17.59 -5.36
N GLU A 153 13.49 -16.25 -5.44
CA GLU A 153 14.68 -15.43 -5.21
C GLU A 153 14.95 -15.18 -3.71
N ARG A 154 14.06 -15.57 -2.79
CA ARG A 154 14.12 -15.18 -1.36
C ARG A 154 15.42 -15.60 -0.68
N HIS A 155 15.96 -16.76 -1.07
CA HIS A 155 17.25 -17.28 -0.57
C HIS A 155 18.46 -16.44 -1.03
N GLN A 156 18.33 -15.66 -2.09
CA GLN A 156 19.40 -14.78 -2.59
C GLN A 156 19.41 -13.43 -1.85
N TYR A 157 18.30 -13.03 -1.24
CA TYR A 157 18.14 -11.75 -0.53
C TYR A 157 18.47 -11.83 0.97
N LEU A 158 18.31 -13.00 1.58
CA LEU A 158 18.56 -13.27 2.99
C LEU A 158 19.79 -14.18 3.13
N GLY A 159 20.95 -13.69 2.67
CA GLY A 159 22.19 -14.48 2.68
C GLY A 159 22.41 -15.23 4.00
N ASP A 160 22.73 -16.52 3.87
CA ASP A 160 23.15 -17.41 4.97
C ASP A 160 24.43 -16.90 5.66
#